data_AF-A0AA39NHM2-F1
#
_entry.id   AF-A0AA39NHM2-F1
#
_cell.length_a   1.000
_cell.length_b   1.000
_cell.length_c   1.000
_cell.angle_alpha   90.00
_cell.angle_beta   90.00
_cell.angle_gamma   90.00
#
_symmetry.space_group_name_H-M   'P 1'
#
loop_
_entity.id
_entity.type
_entity.pdbx_description
1 polymer ?
#
loop_
_entity_poly.entity_id
_entity_poly.type
_entity_poly.pdbx_seq_one_letter_code
_entity_poly.pdbx_strand_id
1 'polypeptide(L)'
;GDDVRFEIMDKLCRRHGLERMPFKVKIDDSDTIHCVLQGSTDFYWYLHHSRKGSPLATCMLECTIKFKETGVHTDDSEEILMPDPNGHNLNVGGVIMVDVDEDAIYEFQITNISIPLYVSMFYFDISDLSIST
;
A
#
# COMPACT_ATOMS: atom_id res chain seq x y z
N GLY A 1 5.70 -34.51 5.89
CA GLY A 1 4.53 -33.79 6.41
C GLY A 1 3.95 -32.96 5.31
N ASP A 2 2.62 -32.93 5.23
CA ASP A 2 1.88 -32.12 4.26
C ASP A 2 2.03 -30.62 4.58
N ASP A 3 1.89 -29.79 3.55
CA ASP A 3 1.99 -28.33 3.67
C ASP A 3 0.60 -27.69 3.54
N VAL A 4 0.35 -26.68 4.36
CA VAL A 4 -0.80 -25.80 4.30
C VAL A 4 -0.44 -24.54 3.50
N ARG A 5 -1.40 -24.06 2.72
CA ARG A 5 -1.34 -22.78 1.99
C ARG A 5 -2.52 -21.91 2.38
N PHE A 6 -2.29 -20.61 2.43
CA PHE A 6 -3.32 -19.62 2.74
C PHE A 6 -3.77 -18.93 1.46
N GLU A 7 -5.05 -19.05 1.15
CA GLU A 7 -5.67 -18.33 0.04
C GLU A 7 -6.14 -16.95 0.47
N ILE A 8 -5.88 -15.96 -0.37
CA ILE A 8 -6.36 -14.59 -0.15
C ILE A 8 -7.75 -14.52 -0.74
N MET A 9 -8.78 -14.28 0.07
CA MET A 9 -10.19 -14.27 -0.39
C MET A 9 -10.68 -12.89 -0.84
N ASP A 10 -9.87 -11.84 -0.66
CA ASP A 10 -10.22 -10.49 -1.07
C ASP A 10 -10.35 -10.37 -2.59
N LYS A 11 -11.47 -9.79 -3.05
CA LYS A 11 -11.82 -9.72 -4.47
C LYS A 11 -10.94 -8.75 -5.25
N LEU A 12 -10.46 -7.68 -4.60
CA LEU A 12 -9.59 -6.71 -5.25
C LEU A 12 -8.22 -7.35 -5.49
N CYS A 13 -7.67 -8.01 -4.46
CA CYS A 13 -6.40 -8.72 -4.55
C CYS A 13 -6.41 -9.81 -5.64
N ARG A 14 -7.43 -10.68 -5.63
CA ARG A 14 -7.57 -11.73 -6.66
C ARG A 14 -7.67 -11.16 -8.08
N ARG A 15 -8.40 -10.05 -8.26
CA ARG A 15 -8.53 -9.39 -9.57
C ARG A 15 -7.17 -8.94 -10.12
N HIS A 16 -6.25 -8.57 -9.23
CA HIS A 16 -4.91 -8.13 -9.57
C HIS A 16 -3.84 -9.24 -9.41
N GLY A 17 -4.25 -10.52 -9.39
CA GLY A 17 -3.35 -11.67 -9.43
C GLY A 17 -2.80 -12.14 -8.07
N LEU A 18 -3.14 -11.47 -6.98
CA LEU A 18 -2.74 -11.85 -5.64
C LEU A 18 -3.75 -12.86 -5.04
N GLU A 19 -3.58 -14.13 -5.40
CA GLU A 19 -4.53 -15.21 -5.05
C GLU A 19 -4.16 -15.97 -3.75
N ARG A 20 -2.88 -15.99 -3.39
CA ARG A 20 -2.33 -16.78 -2.28
C ARG A 20 -1.12 -16.11 -1.68
N MET A 21 -0.89 -16.38 -0.40
CA MET A 21 0.34 -15.95 0.26
C MET A 21 1.56 -16.69 -0.32
N PRO A 22 2.74 -16.05 -0.35
CA PRO A 22 3.94 -16.62 -0.97
C PRO A 22 4.56 -17.75 -0.13
N PHE A 23 4.21 -17.84 1.16
CA PHE A 23 4.77 -18.82 2.09
C PHE A 23 3.85 -20.05 2.29
N LYS A 24 4.47 -21.13 2.76
CA LYS A 24 3.80 -22.38 3.14
C LYS A 24 4.12 -22.69 4.59
N VAL A 25 3.18 -23.33 5.28
CA VAL A 25 3.35 -23.73 6.68
C VAL A 25 3.16 -25.24 6.79
N LYS A 26 3.96 -25.90 7.62
CA LYS A 26 3.84 -27.32 7.87
C LYS A 26 2.55 -27.61 8.65
N ILE A 27 1.81 -28.66 8.28
CA ILE A 27 0.52 -28.96 8.92
C ILE A 27 0.66 -29.28 10.42
N ASP A 28 1.81 -29.80 10.83
CA ASP A 28 2.17 -30.10 12.22
C ASP A 28 2.68 -28.88 13.00
N ASP A 29 2.91 -27.75 12.33
CA ASP A 29 3.28 -26.48 12.94
C ASP A 29 2.03 -25.68 13.35
N SER A 30 1.37 -26.18 14.39
CA SER A 30 0.15 -25.57 14.93
C SER A 30 0.36 -24.13 15.41
N ASP A 31 1.56 -23.81 15.91
CA ASP A 31 1.87 -22.48 16.44
C ASP A 31 1.91 -21.45 15.29
N THR A 32 2.60 -21.77 14.20
CA THR A 32 2.63 -20.88 13.03
C THR A 32 1.25 -20.75 12.39
N ILE A 33 0.47 -21.83 12.29
CA ILE A 33 -0.91 -21.77 11.78
C ILE A 33 -1.76 -20.83 12.63
N HIS A 34 -1.68 -20.94 13.96
CA HIS A 34 -2.39 -20.06 14.88
C HIS A 34 -1.98 -18.60 14.71
N CYS A 35 -0.67 -18.32 14.60
CA CYS A 35 -0.14 -16.98 14.37
C CYS A 35 -0.67 -16.36 13.08
N VAL A 36 -0.76 -17.13 11.98
CA VAL A 36 -1.31 -16.63 10.70
C VAL A 36 -2.80 -16.30 10.84
N LEU A 37 -3.59 -17.16 11.49
CA LEU A 37 -5.01 -16.92 11.71
C LEU A 37 -5.25 -15.69 12.61
N GLN A 38 -4.49 -15.56 13.69
CA GLN A 38 -4.53 -14.41 14.58
C GLN A 38 -4.14 -13.13 13.84
N GLY A 39 -2.99 -13.13 13.17
CA GLY A 39 -2.52 -11.98 12.37
C GLY A 39 -3.53 -11.56 11.31
N SER A 40 -4.22 -12.52 10.67
CA SER A 40 -5.26 -12.20 9.68
C SER A 40 -6.46 -11.50 10.33
N THR A 41 -6.83 -11.93 11.54
CA THR A 41 -7.94 -11.34 12.29
C THR A 41 -7.61 -9.91 12.67
N ASP A 42 -6.40 -9.67 13.20
CA ASP A 42 -5.92 -8.36 13.57
C ASP A 42 -5.82 -7.44 12.34
N PHE A 43 -5.22 -7.93 11.25
CA PHE A 43 -5.07 -7.20 10.00
C PHE A 43 -6.40 -6.70 9.44
N TYR A 44 -7.38 -7.60 9.26
CA TYR A 44 -8.68 -7.23 8.72
C TYR A 44 -9.50 -6.37 9.69
N TRP A 45 -9.28 -6.53 11.00
CA TRP A 45 -9.88 -5.64 11.99
C TRP A 45 -9.42 -4.21 11.78
N TYR A 46 -8.12 -3.94 11.67
CA TYR A 46 -7.59 -2.60 11.42
C TYR A 46 -8.01 -2.06 10.05
N LEU A 47 -7.95 -2.89 9.00
CA LEU A 47 -8.31 -2.50 7.64
C LEU A 47 -9.78 -2.05 7.54
N HIS A 48 -10.71 -2.76 8.19
CA HIS A 48 -12.13 -2.43 8.14
C HIS A 48 -12.56 -1.34 9.11
N HIS A 49 -11.84 -1.12 10.22
CA HIS A 49 -12.12 0.00 11.13
C HIS A 49 -11.92 1.37 10.48
N SER A 50 -11.15 1.45 9.38
CA SER A 50 -10.97 2.67 8.59
C SER A 50 -12.22 3.15 7.83
N ARG A 51 -13.25 2.31 7.65
CA ARG A 51 -14.34 2.54 6.67
C ARG A 51 -15.58 3.29 7.16
N LYS A 52 -15.61 3.88 8.36
CA LYS A 52 -16.80 4.63 8.80
C LYS A 52 -16.78 6.07 8.29
N GLY A 53 -17.46 6.27 7.15
CA GLY A 53 -18.01 7.54 6.66
C GLY A 53 -17.22 8.78 7.05
N SER A 54 -16.02 8.94 6.50
CA SER A 54 -15.16 10.06 6.87
C SER A 54 -15.52 11.31 6.04
N PRO A 55 -15.38 12.51 6.62
CA PRO A 55 -15.44 13.79 5.90
C PRO A 55 -14.42 13.92 4.76
N LEU A 56 -13.54 12.93 4.58
CA LEU A 56 -12.46 12.93 3.60
C LEU A 56 -12.93 12.59 2.18
N ALA A 57 -14.23 12.38 1.94
CA ALA A 57 -14.77 12.24 0.59
C ALA A 57 -14.43 13.45 -0.32
N THR A 58 -14.07 14.60 0.27
CA THR A 58 -13.61 15.80 -0.45
C THR A 58 -12.09 15.88 -0.63
N CYS A 59 -11.31 14.92 -0.12
CA CYS A 59 -9.86 14.88 -0.33
C CYS A 59 -9.54 14.12 -1.63
N MET A 60 -8.65 14.68 -2.43
CA MET A 60 -8.12 14.03 -3.62
C MET A 60 -6.74 13.47 -3.31
N LEU A 61 -6.52 12.19 -3.61
CA LEU A 61 -5.22 11.55 -3.57
C LEU A 61 -4.74 11.35 -5.00
N GLU A 62 -3.61 11.95 -5.34
CA GLU A 62 -2.95 11.78 -6.63
C GLU A 62 -1.64 11.03 -6.40
N CYS A 63 -1.27 10.19 -7.37
CA CYS A 63 0.02 9.52 -7.39
C CYS A 63 0.71 9.78 -8.71
N THR A 64 1.96 10.23 -8.69
CA THR A 64 2.73 10.58 -9.89
C THR A 64 4.14 10.00 -9.79
N ILE A 65 4.80 9.87 -10.93
CA ILE A 65 6.22 9.46 -10.98
C ILE A 65 7.07 10.72 -10.86
N LYS A 66 8.13 10.65 -10.04
CA LYS A 66 9.17 11.67 -9.95
C LYS A 66 10.36 11.33 -10.83
N PHE A 67 11.03 12.37 -11.30
CA PHE A 67 12.23 12.26 -12.12
C PHE A 67 13.44 12.90 -11.43
N LYS A 68 14.61 12.30 -11.60
CA LYS A 68 15.87 12.73 -10.95
C LYS A 68 16.63 13.83 -11.70
N GLU A 69 16.26 14.20 -12.92
CA GLU A 69 17.16 14.99 -13.79
C GLU A 69 17.20 16.52 -13.59
N THR A 70 16.90 17.05 -12.41
CA THR A 70 17.01 18.51 -12.23
C THR A 70 18.44 18.99 -11.95
N GLY A 71 19.33 18.13 -11.44
CA GLY A 71 20.69 18.54 -11.06
C GLY A 71 20.74 19.65 -10.00
N VAL A 72 19.60 19.88 -9.33
CA VAL A 72 19.45 20.83 -8.22
C VAL A 72 19.46 20.02 -6.94
N HIS A 73 20.30 20.43 -6.00
CA HIS A 73 20.41 19.80 -4.69
C HIS A 73 19.86 20.71 -3.60
N THR A 74 19.35 20.11 -2.51
CA THR A 74 19.08 20.81 -1.26
C THR A 74 20.38 21.29 -0.62
N ASP A 75 20.30 22.15 0.41
CA ASP A 75 21.47 22.56 1.20
C ASP A 75 22.22 21.36 1.81
N ASP A 76 21.51 20.24 2.02
CA ASP A 76 22.07 18.97 2.51
C ASP A 76 22.63 18.07 1.39
N SER A 77 22.75 18.60 0.16
CA SER A 77 23.23 17.88 -1.03
C SER A 77 22.32 16.73 -1.49
N GLU A 78 21.05 16.69 -1.07
CA GLU A 78 20.07 15.72 -1.58
C GLU A 78 19.51 16.20 -2.92
N GLU A 79 19.45 15.31 -3.91
CA GLU A 79 18.88 15.64 -5.23
C GLU A 79 17.38 15.95 -5.11
N ILE A 80 16.99 17.15 -5.53
CA ILE A 80 15.59 17.57 -5.53
C ILE A 80 14.89 16.81 -6.65
N LEU A 81 13.92 15.99 -6.26
CA LEU A 81 13.06 15.25 -7.19
C LEU A 81 11.87 16.11 -7.60
N MET A 82 11.71 16.34 -8.90
CA MET A 82 10.53 17.01 -9.43
C MET A 82 9.54 15.99 -9.99
N PRO A 83 8.22 16.25 -9.88
CA PRO A 83 7.24 15.43 -10.57
C PRO A 83 7.52 15.44 -12.08
N ASP A 84 7.37 14.30 -12.73
CA ASP A 84 7.48 14.20 -14.18
C ASP A 84 6.48 15.17 -14.82
N PRO A 85 6.92 16.16 -15.63
CA PRO A 85 6.02 17.11 -16.28
C PRO A 85 5.04 16.44 -17.26
N ASN A 86 5.35 15.22 -17.72
CA ASN A 86 4.46 14.38 -18.52
C ASN A 86 3.81 13.26 -17.69
N GLY A 87 4.05 13.24 -16.37
CA GLY A 87 3.51 12.28 -15.43
C GLY A 87 2.01 12.43 -15.31
N HIS A 88 1.29 11.32 -15.49
CA HIS A 88 -0.15 11.28 -15.29
C HIS A 88 -0.46 10.76 -13.89
N ASN A 89 -1.62 11.12 -13.35
CA ASN A 89 -2.08 10.55 -12.09
C ASN A 89 -2.31 9.04 -12.25
N LEU A 90 -1.51 8.25 -11.55
CA LEU A 90 -1.56 6.79 -11.52
C LEU A 90 -2.69 6.26 -10.65
N ASN A 91 -3.30 7.10 -9.81
CA ASN A 91 -4.46 6.72 -9.03
C ASN A 91 -5.73 6.74 -9.90
N VAL A 92 -6.00 5.61 -10.55
CA VAL A 92 -7.18 5.44 -11.40
C VAL A 92 -8.24 4.65 -10.64
N GLY A 93 -9.27 5.36 -10.17
CA GLY A 93 -10.40 4.75 -9.48
C GLY A 93 -10.06 4.18 -8.10
N GLY A 94 -9.07 4.75 -7.40
CA GLY A 94 -8.61 4.29 -6.10
C GLY A 94 -7.62 3.13 -6.17
N VAL A 95 -7.10 2.82 -7.36
CA VAL A 95 -6.11 1.77 -7.61
C VAL A 95 -4.91 2.40 -8.27
N ILE A 96 -3.72 2.12 -7.73
CA ILE A 96 -2.44 2.50 -8.31
C ILE A 96 -1.73 1.21 -8.71
N MET A 97 -1.34 1.11 -9.98
CA MET A 97 -0.47 0.05 -10.46
C MET A 97 0.94 0.61 -10.54
N VAL A 98 1.82 0.07 -9.71
CA VAL A 98 3.25 0.41 -9.68
C VAL A 98 3.97 -0.63 -10.53
N ASP A 99 4.65 -0.18 -11.57
CA ASP A 99 5.62 -1.01 -12.30
C ASP A 99 6.94 -0.96 -11.53
N VAL A 100 7.54 -2.12 -11.29
CA VAL A 100 8.74 -2.27 -10.46
C VAL A 100 9.98 -2.09 -11.34
N ASP A 101 10.04 -0.96 -12.05
CA ASP A 101 11.32 -0.47 -12.52
C ASP A 101 12.06 0.05 -11.27
N GLU A 102 13.18 -0.59 -10.92
CA GLU A 102 13.82 -0.46 -9.59
C GLU A 102 14.22 0.98 -9.24
N ASP A 103 14.30 1.87 -10.23
CA ASP A 103 14.71 3.25 -10.08
C ASP A 103 13.56 4.27 -10.02
N ALA A 104 12.31 3.85 -10.24
CA ALA A 104 11.16 4.75 -10.27
C ALA A 104 10.77 5.21 -8.86
N ILE A 105 10.69 6.54 -8.65
CA ILE A 105 10.24 7.14 -7.40
C ILE A 105 8.80 7.63 -7.58
N TYR A 106 7.92 7.26 -6.66
CA TYR A 106 6.50 7.66 -6.69
C TYR A 106 6.22 8.75 -5.65
N GLU A 107 5.46 9.76 -6.04
CA GLU A 107 4.92 10.78 -5.15
C GLU A 107 3.45 10.53 -4.86
N PHE A 108 3.04 10.80 -3.63
CA PHE A 108 1.64 10.85 -3.22
C PHE A 108 1.29 12.27 -2.81
N GLN A 109 0.35 12.88 -3.51
CA GLN A 109 -0.15 14.21 -3.19
C GLN A 109 -1.57 14.12 -2.65
N ILE A 110 -1.78 14.64 -1.43
CA ILE A 110 -3.09 14.74 -0.81
C ILE A 110 -3.54 16.20 -0.89
N THR A 111 -4.57 16.46 -1.69
CA THR A 111 -5.17 17.79 -1.80
C THR A 111 -6.49 17.82 -1.06
N ASN A 112 -6.64 18.78 -0.16
CA ASN A 112 -7.84 18.94 0.66
C ASN A 112 -8.32 20.41 0.63
N ILE A 113 -9.62 20.57 0.41
CA ILE A 113 -10.24 21.86 0.07
C ILE A 113 -11.21 22.38 1.15
N SER A 114 -11.45 21.64 2.24
CA SER A 114 -12.61 21.93 3.10
C SER A 114 -12.30 22.23 4.57
N ILE A 115 -11.34 21.55 5.20
CA ILE A 115 -11.05 21.68 6.63
C ILE A 115 -9.55 21.47 6.94
N PRO A 116 -8.97 22.01 8.01
CA PRO A 116 -7.64 21.60 8.45
C PRO A 116 -7.61 20.08 8.72
N LEU A 117 -6.64 19.36 8.16
CA LEU A 117 -6.49 17.92 8.36
C LEU A 117 -5.15 17.57 8.97
N TYR A 118 -5.17 16.53 9.81
CA TYR A 118 -3.99 15.80 10.21
C TYR A 118 -3.95 14.50 9.41
N VAL A 119 -2.83 14.23 8.75
CA VAL A 119 -2.64 13.02 7.96
C VAL A 119 -2.00 11.96 8.85
N SER A 120 -2.63 10.80 8.94
CA SER A 120 -2.06 9.57 9.49
C SER A 120 -2.21 8.50 8.44
N MET A 121 -1.09 7.90 8.04
CA MET A 121 -1.02 6.92 6.96
C MET A 121 -0.59 5.58 7.54
N PHE A 122 -1.20 4.52 7.04
CA PHE A 122 -0.88 3.15 7.40
C PHE A 122 -0.74 2.36 6.11
N TYR A 123 0.34 1.59 5.98
CA TYR A 123 0.53 0.66 4.88
C TYR A 123 0.13 -0.74 5.34
N PHE A 124 -0.74 -1.38 4.56
CA PHE A 124 -1.28 -2.70 4.82
C PHE A 124 -0.78 -3.65 3.73
N ASP A 125 0.08 -4.60 4.09
CA ASP A 125 0.58 -5.59 3.16
C ASP A 125 -0.21 -6.90 3.29
N ILE A 126 -0.96 -7.24 2.24
CA ILE A 126 -1.77 -8.47 2.21
C ILE A 126 -0.92 -9.72 1.99
N SER A 127 0.30 -9.59 1.48
CA SER A 127 1.16 -10.73 1.18
C SER A 127 1.68 -11.42 2.45
N ASP A 128 1.86 -10.66 3.53
CA ASP A 128 2.37 -11.14 4.82
C ASP A 128 1.55 -10.72 6.05
N LEU A 129 0.43 -10.00 5.84
CA LEU A 129 -0.45 -9.46 6.90
C LEU A 129 0.23 -8.41 7.79
N SER A 130 1.30 -7.77 7.32
CA SER A 130 1.96 -6.71 8.06
C SER A 130 1.20 -5.38 7.95
N ILE A 131 1.32 -4.58 9.01
CA ILE A 131 0.87 -3.20 9.06
C ILE A 131 2.07 -2.35 9.47
N SER A 132 2.42 -1.36 8.66
CA SER A 132 3.46 -0.39 8.97
C SER A 132 2.92 1.03 8.99
N THR A 133 3.62 1.89 9.74
CA THR A 133 3.33 3.31 9.94
C THR A 133 4.46 4.16 9.39
#